data_AF-A0A6P1TQ36-F1
#
_entry.id   AF-A0A6P1TQ36-F1
#
_cell.length_a   1.000
_cell.length_b   1.000
_cell.length_c   1.000
_cell.angle_alpha   90.00
_cell.angle_beta   90.00
_cell.angle_gamma   90.00
#
_symmetry.space_group_name_H-M   'P 1'
#
loop_
_entity.id
_entity.type
_entity.pdbx_description
1 polymer ?
#
loop_
_entity_poly.entity_id
_entity_poly.type
_entity_poly.pdbx_seq_one_letter_code
_entity_poly.pdbx_strand_id
1 'polypeptide(L)'
;MDQKRTQYSIYNFTPEEIKKNILQAEAAEEQSAIEAPDFGTVLSNITVIDRKDVVGAIAISDLKLLLPVLEGTTTSNLMVGATTIKAGQVMGKGNYCLAGHHMKNDELLFGPLLQIKVGSLIQLSDKKTIYTYQVTETRIVPETDLTVLKDQSVPLLSLITCDISGINTDNRFIVIGELVDESNESTDNEYVSQFKHQVNQIKKEEAATKYCFHFWLIIIFVLSLVMQILLIKLSRNQLK
;
A
#
# COMPACT_ATOMS: atom_id res chain seq x y z
N MET A 1 -3.60 5.38 13.45
CA MET A 1 -3.65 5.03 12.01
C MET A 1 -3.56 6.33 11.22
N ASP A 2 -2.48 6.53 10.48
CA ASP A 2 -2.09 7.84 9.92
C ASP A 2 -3.08 8.32 8.84
N GLN A 3 -3.57 9.57 8.96
CA GLN A 3 -4.56 10.19 8.08
C GLN A 3 -4.14 10.19 6.60
N LYS A 4 -2.83 10.11 6.32
CA LYS A 4 -2.28 10.08 4.96
C LYS A 4 -2.46 8.74 4.24
N ARG A 5 -2.68 7.60 4.93
CA ARG A 5 -2.94 6.30 4.26
C ARG A 5 -4.33 6.21 3.67
N THR A 6 -5.32 6.79 4.35
CA THR A 6 -6.72 6.65 3.95
C THR A 6 -7.02 7.35 2.62
N GLN A 7 -6.26 8.38 2.25
CA GLN A 7 -6.46 9.12 0.98
C GLN A 7 -6.03 8.31 -0.25
N TYR A 8 -5.01 7.46 -0.12
CA TYR A 8 -4.47 6.64 -1.22
C TYR A 8 -4.94 5.18 -1.15
N SER A 9 -5.92 4.91 -0.29
CA SER A 9 -6.60 3.63 -0.30
C SER A 9 -7.20 3.41 -1.69
N ILE A 10 -7.00 2.22 -2.23
CA ILE A 10 -7.46 1.85 -3.58
C ILE A 10 -8.95 2.12 -3.79
N TYR A 11 -9.75 2.14 -2.72
CA TYR A 11 -11.18 2.42 -2.77
C TYR A 11 -11.56 3.84 -3.20
N ASN A 12 -10.62 4.79 -3.13
CA ASN A 12 -10.85 6.18 -3.53
C ASN A 12 -10.62 6.44 -5.03
N PHE A 13 -10.29 5.40 -5.79
CA PHE A 13 -10.04 5.45 -7.23
C PHE A 13 -11.17 4.76 -7.99
N THR A 14 -11.47 5.15 -9.22
CA THR A 14 -12.37 4.37 -10.09
C THR A 14 -11.59 3.40 -10.98
N PRO A 15 -12.21 2.34 -11.53
CA PRO A 15 -11.54 1.48 -12.51
C PRO A 15 -10.99 2.25 -13.72
N GLU A 16 -11.71 3.29 -14.17
CA GLU A 16 -11.29 4.16 -15.27
C GLU A 16 -10.08 5.02 -14.90
N GLU A 17 -10.04 5.53 -13.66
CA GLU A 17 -8.89 6.27 -13.13
C GLU A 17 -7.65 5.38 -13.08
N ILE A 18 -7.75 4.16 -12.54
CA ILE A 18 -6.63 3.21 -12.49
C ILE A 18 -6.17 2.82 -13.90
N LYS A 19 -7.11 2.52 -14.81
CA LYS A 19 -6.77 2.23 -16.20
C LYS A 19 -6.03 3.39 -16.86
N LYS A 20 -6.46 4.63 -16.62
CA LYS A 20 -5.79 5.82 -17.15
C LYS A 20 -4.37 5.94 -16.59
N ASN A 21 -4.18 5.71 -15.30
CA ASN A 21 -2.89 5.77 -14.63
C ASN A 21 -1.91 4.73 -15.21
N ILE A 22 -2.35 3.48 -15.42
CA ILE A 22 -1.56 2.42 -16.06
C ILE A 22 -1.10 2.86 -17.46
N LEU A 23 -2.02 3.38 -18.29
CA LEU A 23 -1.66 3.83 -19.65
C LEU A 23 -0.67 5.00 -19.65
N GLN A 24 -0.73 5.88 -18.64
CA GLN A 24 0.23 6.98 -18.49
C GLN A 24 1.60 6.49 -18.06
N ALA A 25 1.66 5.49 -17.17
CA ALA A 25 2.91 4.83 -16.76
C ALA A 25 3.61 4.18 -17.97
N GLU A 26 2.87 3.42 -18.78
CA GLU A 26 3.37 2.77 -19.99
C GLU A 26 3.89 3.81 -21.02
N ALA A 27 3.18 4.92 -21.21
CA ALA A 27 3.60 5.98 -22.13
C ALA A 27 4.84 6.76 -21.65
N ALA A 28 5.03 6.92 -20.33
CA ALA A 28 6.17 7.63 -19.77
C ALA A 28 7.49 6.89 -19.98
N GLU A 29 7.46 5.55 -20.02
CA GLU A 29 8.61 4.71 -20.33
C GLU A 29 9.06 4.83 -21.80
N GLU A 30 8.10 4.95 -22.73
CA GLU A 30 8.40 5.14 -24.15
C GLU A 30 9.04 6.52 -24.45
N GLN A 31 8.81 7.50 -23.56
CA GLN A 31 9.33 8.87 -23.68
C GLN A 31 10.62 9.13 -22.89
N SER A 32 11.06 8.22 -22.01
CA SER A 32 12.24 8.44 -21.13
C SER A 32 13.60 8.40 -21.84
N ALA A 33 13.64 8.62 -23.15
CA ALA A 33 14.84 8.98 -23.89
C ALA A 33 15.11 10.50 -23.90
N ILE A 34 14.24 11.36 -23.33
CA ILE A 34 14.41 12.82 -23.39
C ILE A 34 14.08 13.49 -22.05
N GLU A 35 15.16 13.97 -21.42
CA GLU A 35 15.29 14.89 -20.28
C GLU A 35 14.94 14.43 -18.86
N ALA A 36 15.93 14.62 -17.98
CA ALA A 36 15.83 14.43 -16.54
C ALA A 36 15.19 15.66 -15.87
N PRO A 37 14.27 15.49 -14.92
CA PRO A 37 13.67 16.60 -14.18
C PRO A 37 14.65 17.25 -13.19
N ASP A 38 14.43 18.55 -12.93
CA ASP A 38 15.20 19.35 -11.97
C ASP A 38 15.02 18.87 -10.53
N PHE A 39 16.15 18.53 -9.88
CA PHE A 39 16.23 17.94 -8.54
C PHE A 39 15.67 18.86 -7.44
N GLY A 40 15.73 20.19 -7.64
CA GLY A 40 15.19 21.17 -6.70
C GLY A 40 13.66 21.13 -6.60
N THR A 41 13.00 20.83 -7.71
CA THR A 41 11.54 20.70 -7.82
C THR A 41 11.03 19.34 -7.30
N VAL A 42 11.87 18.30 -7.35
CA VAL A 42 11.58 16.98 -6.75
C VAL A 42 11.58 17.06 -5.22
N LEU A 43 12.48 17.86 -4.63
CA LEU A 43 12.60 17.99 -3.16
C LEU A 43 11.42 18.72 -2.49
N SER A 44 10.84 19.72 -3.17
CA SER A 44 9.69 20.47 -2.65
C SER A 44 8.36 19.71 -2.75
N ASN A 45 8.30 18.66 -3.58
CA ASN A 45 7.13 17.82 -3.81
C ASN A 45 7.15 16.48 -3.04
N ILE A 46 8.13 16.23 -2.16
CA ILE A 46 8.23 15.01 -1.31
C ILE A 46 6.97 14.78 -0.45
N THR A 47 6.13 15.79 -0.27
CA THR A 47 4.88 15.71 0.49
C THR A 47 3.65 15.30 -0.34
N VAL A 48 3.75 15.28 -1.67
CA VAL A 48 2.65 15.01 -2.59
C VAL A 48 2.91 13.69 -3.31
N ILE A 49 2.27 12.62 -2.86
CA ILE A 49 2.13 11.41 -3.69
C ILE A 49 1.12 11.74 -4.78
N ASP A 50 1.50 11.48 -6.03
CA ASP A 50 0.67 11.77 -7.18
C ASP A 50 -0.38 10.66 -7.34
N ARG A 51 -1.66 11.05 -7.42
CA ARG A 51 -2.75 10.10 -7.67
C ARG A 51 -2.54 9.32 -8.96
N LYS A 52 -1.81 9.90 -9.94
CA LYS A 52 -1.51 9.23 -11.21
C LYS A 52 -0.60 8.01 -11.03
N ASP A 53 0.17 7.96 -9.95
CA ASP A 53 1.12 6.87 -9.72
C ASP A 53 0.38 5.63 -9.22
N VAL A 54 -0.84 5.74 -8.69
CA VAL A 54 -1.59 4.57 -8.20
C VAL A 54 -2.11 3.75 -9.37
N VAL A 55 -1.55 2.56 -9.55
CA VAL A 55 -1.87 1.63 -10.65
C VAL A 55 -2.61 0.39 -10.18
N GLY A 56 -2.79 0.20 -8.87
CA GLY A 56 -3.55 -0.93 -8.35
C GLY A 56 -3.48 -1.08 -6.84
N ALA A 57 -3.69 -2.30 -6.38
CA ALA A 57 -3.54 -2.69 -4.98
C ALA A 57 -2.94 -4.07 -4.81
N ILE A 58 -2.34 -4.28 -3.65
CA ILE A 58 -1.87 -5.56 -3.15
C ILE A 58 -2.61 -5.89 -1.85
N ALA A 59 -3.07 -7.13 -1.72
CA ALA A 59 -3.73 -7.65 -0.54
C ALA A 59 -3.14 -9.01 -0.13
N ILE A 60 -2.88 -9.19 1.17
CA ILE A 60 -2.42 -10.45 1.75
C ILE A 60 -3.25 -10.73 3.01
N SER A 61 -4.21 -11.65 2.91
CA SER A 61 -5.20 -11.92 3.95
C SER A 61 -4.57 -12.31 5.29
N ASP A 62 -3.62 -13.25 5.26
CA ASP A 62 -2.96 -13.79 6.46
C ASP A 62 -2.23 -12.73 7.28
N LEU A 63 -1.84 -11.63 6.62
CA LEU A 63 -1.07 -10.54 7.21
C LEU A 63 -1.92 -9.27 7.47
N LYS A 64 -3.22 -9.31 7.15
CA LYS A 64 -4.11 -8.13 7.13
C LYS A 64 -3.52 -6.95 6.35
N LEU A 65 -2.73 -7.26 5.31
CA LEU A 65 -2.04 -6.26 4.51
C LEU A 65 -2.93 -5.86 3.34
N LEU A 66 -3.11 -4.55 3.18
CA LEU A 66 -3.72 -3.94 2.00
C LEU A 66 -3.00 -2.62 1.73
N LEU A 67 -2.38 -2.51 0.57
CA LEU A 67 -1.65 -1.30 0.17
C LEU A 67 -1.97 -0.92 -1.28
N PRO A 68 -1.95 0.37 -1.62
CA PRO A 68 -1.89 0.77 -3.01
C PRO A 68 -0.59 0.26 -3.64
N VAL A 69 -0.67 -0.08 -4.93
CA VAL A 69 0.49 -0.31 -5.79
C VAL A 69 0.70 0.97 -6.58
N LEU A 70 1.90 1.53 -6.49
CA LEU A 70 2.30 2.76 -7.16
C LEU A 70 3.36 2.46 -8.21
N GLU A 71 3.28 3.18 -9.33
CA GLU A 71 4.31 3.14 -10.36
C GLU A 71 5.57 3.87 -9.88
N GLY A 72 6.72 3.21 -10.03
CA GLY A 72 8.03 3.76 -9.74
C GLY A 72 8.38 3.78 -8.25
N THR A 73 9.53 3.19 -7.92
CA THR A 73 10.16 3.27 -6.59
C THR A 73 10.78 4.65 -6.34
N THR A 74 9.94 5.64 -6.09
CA THR A 74 10.36 6.97 -5.61
C THR A 74 10.30 7.04 -4.08
N THR A 75 11.07 7.95 -3.47
CA THR A 75 11.01 8.20 -2.02
C THR A 75 9.58 8.49 -1.54
N SER A 76 8.81 9.28 -2.30
CA SER A 76 7.43 9.62 -1.96
C SER A 76 6.50 8.39 -2.01
N ASN A 77 6.64 7.55 -3.05
CA ASN A 77 5.76 6.41 -3.26
C ASN A 77 6.03 5.29 -2.22
N LEU A 78 7.30 5.05 -1.89
CA LEU A 78 7.71 4.08 -0.87
C LEU A 78 7.15 4.37 0.54
N MET A 79 6.79 5.62 0.82
CA MET A 79 6.26 6.01 2.13
C MET A 79 4.80 5.59 2.36
N VAL A 80 4.08 5.22 1.30
CA VAL A 80 2.62 5.00 1.38
C VAL A 80 2.10 3.73 0.76
N GLY A 81 2.90 3.01 -0.03
CA GLY A 81 2.45 1.78 -0.66
C GLY A 81 3.57 0.88 -1.16
N ALA A 82 3.15 -0.14 -1.90
CA ALA A 82 4.05 -0.98 -2.68
C ALA A 82 4.38 -0.27 -3.99
N THR A 83 5.62 -0.35 -4.45
CA THR A 83 6.09 0.39 -5.63
C THR A 83 6.66 -0.55 -6.68
N THR A 84 6.38 -0.32 -7.96
CA THR A 84 7.01 -1.06 -9.06
C THR A 84 8.49 -0.71 -9.16
N ILE A 85 9.33 -1.73 -9.34
CA ILE A 85 10.80 -1.57 -9.39
C ILE A 85 11.27 -1.38 -10.83
N LYS A 86 10.74 -2.18 -11.76
CA LYS A 86 11.06 -2.07 -13.19
C LYS A 86 10.01 -1.18 -13.87
N ALA A 87 10.43 -0.43 -14.87
CA ALA A 87 9.50 0.25 -15.77
C ALA A 87 8.70 -0.78 -16.59
N GLY A 88 7.47 -0.44 -16.97
CA GLY A 88 6.67 -1.25 -17.89
C GLY A 88 6.17 -2.58 -17.33
N GLN A 89 6.22 -2.77 -16.01
CA GLN A 89 5.72 -4.00 -15.41
C GLN A 89 4.23 -4.15 -15.61
N VAL A 90 3.81 -5.30 -16.12
CA VAL A 90 2.40 -5.65 -16.30
C VAL A 90 2.03 -6.75 -15.31
N MET A 91 0.96 -6.54 -14.52
CA MET A 91 0.47 -7.56 -13.60
C MET A 91 0.15 -8.86 -14.35
N GLY A 92 0.51 -10.01 -13.78
CA GLY A 92 0.28 -11.32 -14.38
C GLY A 92 1.32 -11.72 -15.45
N LYS A 93 2.32 -10.87 -15.74
CA LYS A 93 3.35 -11.15 -16.74
C LYS A 93 4.76 -11.02 -16.17
N GLY A 94 5.67 -11.87 -16.68
CA GLY A 94 7.07 -11.88 -16.27
C GLY A 94 7.21 -12.00 -14.76
N ASN A 95 8.24 -11.38 -14.19
CA ASN A 95 8.39 -11.21 -12.75
C ASN A 95 7.97 -9.79 -12.35
N TYR A 96 6.74 -9.64 -11.84
CA TYR A 96 6.22 -8.37 -11.35
C TYR A 96 6.85 -8.06 -9.99
N CYS A 97 7.77 -7.10 -9.94
CA CYS A 97 8.57 -6.82 -8.75
C CYS A 97 8.04 -5.60 -8.01
N LEU A 98 7.75 -5.76 -6.72
CA LEU A 98 7.28 -4.70 -5.84
C LEU A 98 8.23 -4.48 -4.66
N ALA A 99 8.63 -3.22 -4.44
CA ALA A 99 9.36 -2.80 -3.25
C ALA A 99 8.43 -2.08 -2.27
N GLY A 100 8.65 -2.30 -0.97
CA GLY A 100 7.96 -1.58 0.09
C GLY A 100 8.84 -1.44 1.33
N HIS A 101 8.63 -0.37 2.09
CA HIS A 101 9.49 -0.06 3.22
C HIS A 101 9.19 -0.95 4.45
N HIS A 102 10.24 -1.33 5.18
CA HIS A 102 10.14 -1.97 6.50
C HIS A 102 10.30 -0.88 7.57
N MET A 103 9.18 -0.32 8.01
CA MET A 103 9.19 0.72 9.03
C MET A 103 9.61 0.16 10.39
N LYS A 104 9.97 1.04 11.33
CA LYS A 104 10.17 0.68 12.76
C LYS A 104 8.96 0.00 13.40
N ASN A 105 7.77 0.23 12.86
CA ASN A 105 6.56 -0.49 13.25
C ASN A 105 6.32 -1.58 12.21
N ASP A 106 6.51 -2.84 12.63
CA ASP A 106 6.42 -4.02 11.77
C ASP A 106 5.00 -4.27 11.23
N GLU A 107 3.97 -3.58 11.74
CA GLU A 107 2.59 -3.64 11.23
C GLU A 107 2.37 -2.73 10.01
N LEU A 108 3.37 -1.92 9.63
CA LEU A 108 3.24 -0.90 8.59
C LEU A 108 3.93 -1.32 7.28
N LEU A 109 3.27 -1.00 6.16
CA LEU A 109 3.79 -1.21 4.80
C LEU A 109 4.17 -2.68 4.60
N PHE A 110 5.42 -2.98 4.24
CA PHE A 110 5.89 -4.34 4.02
C PHE A 110 6.50 -4.99 5.27
N GLY A 111 6.49 -4.34 6.43
CA GLY A 111 6.89 -4.96 7.70
C GLY A 111 6.22 -6.32 7.97
N PRO A 112 4.90 -6.50 7.70
CA PRO A 112 4.25 -7.78 7.94
C PRO A 112 4.79 -8.93 7.07
N LEU A 113 5.48 -8.65 5.95
CA LEU A 113 5.96 -9.69 5.04
C LEU A 113 6.91 -10.68 5.71
N LEU A 114 7.64 -10.28 6.74
CA LEU A 114 8.54 -11.17 7.48
C LEU A 114 7.80 -12.34 8.17
N GLN A 115 6.48 -12.23 8.32
CA GLN A 115 5.64 -13.26 8.93
C GLN A 115 4.93 -14.15 7.89
N ILE A 116 5.15 -13.88 6.59
CA ILE A 116 4.50 -14.64 5.52
C ILE A 116 5.01 -16.08 5.48
N LYS A 117 4.16 -17.00 5.02
CA LYS A 117 4.48 -18.42 4.91
C LYS A 117 4.38 -18.88 3.46
N VAL A 118 5.18 -19.88 3.11
CA VAL A 118 4.99 -20.63 1.86
C VAL A 118 3.57 -21.20 1.84
N GLY A 119 2.90 -21.06 0.70
CA GLY A 119 1.49 -21.40 0.51
C GLY A 119 0.50 -20.25 0.73
N SER A 120 0.90 -19.14 1.37
CA SER A 120 0.05 -17.95 1.52
C SER A 120 -0.32 -17.37 0.15
N LEU A 121 -1.53 -16.80 0.04
CA LEU A 121 -1.99 -16.14 -1.17
C LEU A 121 -1.72 -14.63 -1.12
N ILE A 122 -1.17 -14.10 -2.22
CA ILE A 122 -0.97 -12.68 -2.47
C ILE A 122 -1.84 -12.30 -3.66
N GLN A 123 -2.67 -11.27 -3.51
CA GLN A 123 -3.58 -10.85 -4.56
C GLN A 123 -3.25 -9.42 -5.00
N LEU A 124 -3.02 -9.26 -6.30
CA LEU A 124 -2.93 -7.96 -6.95
C LEU A 124 -4.24 -7.63 -7.66
N SER A 125 -4.59 -6.35 -7.70
CA SER A 125 -5.76 -5.86 -8.41
C SER A 125 -5.45 -4.57 -9.15
N ASP A 126 -5.83 -4.52 -10.42
CA ASP A 126 -5.84 -3.30 -11.25
C ASP A 126 -7.27 -2.70 -11.38
N LYS A 127 -8.18 -3.10 -10.47
CA LYS A 127 -9.63 -2.80 -10.47
C LYS A 127 -10.46 -3.39 -11.61
N LYS A 128 -9.85 -4.19 -12.47
CA LYS A 128 -10.53 -4.92 -13.53
C LYS A 128 -10.31 -6.43 -13.37
N THR A 129 -9.10 -6.80 -13.02
CA THR A 129 -8.61 -8.16 -12.89
C THR A 129 -7.96 -8.33 -11.53
N ILE A 130 -8.17 -9.49 -10.93
CA ILE A 130 -7.49 -9.98 -9.73
C ILE A 130 -6.49 -11.02 -10.19
N TYR A 131 -5.23 -10.81 -9.83
CA TYR A 131 -4.12 -11.74 -10.10
C TYR A 131 -3.72 -12.36 -8.76
N THR A 132 -3.95 -13.65 -8.61
CA THR A 132 -3.64 -14.37 -7.37
C THR A 132 -2.35 -15.15 -7.54
N TYR A 133 -1.42 -14.92 -6.64
CA TYR A 133 -0.14 -15.61 -6.55
C TYR A 133 -0.09 -16.43 -5.27
N GLN A 134 0.51 -17.62 -5.34
CA GLN A 134 0.80 -18.43 -4.16
C GLN A 134 2.30 -18.33 -3.85
N VAL A 135 2.64 -18.01 -2.60
CA VAL A 135 4.04 -17.93 -2.15
C VAL A 135 4.69 -19.31 -2.27
N THR A 136 5.79 -19.38 -3.03
CA THR A 136 6.57 -20.60 -3.23
C THR A 136 7.91 -20.55 -2.49
N GLU A 137 8.48 -19.36 -2.29
CA GLU A 137 9.77 -19.18 -1.66
C GLU A 137 9.85 -17.88 -0.85
N THR A 138 10.61 -17.91 0.25
CA THR A 138 11.09 -16.72 0.95
C THR A 138 12.58 -16.84 1.17
N ARG A 139 13.34 -15.74 1.01
CA ARG A 139 14.78 -15.73 1.27
C ARG A 139 15.30 -14.36 1.68
N ILE A 140 16.48 -14.35 2.29
CA ILE A 140 17.24 -13.13 2.57
C ILE A 140 18.42 -13.07 1.60
N VAL A 141 18.59 -11.95 0.91
CA VAL A 141 19.67 -11.72 -0.06
C VAL A 141 20.35 -10.37 0.20
N PRO A 142 21.61 -10.18 -0.23
CA PRO A 142 22.23 -8.86 -0.28
C PRO A 142 21.46 -7.92 -1.20
N GLU A 143 21.42 -6.62 -0.89
CA GLU A 143 20.76 -5.59 -1.72
C GLU A 143 21.34 -5.47 -3.13
N THR A 144 22.58 -5.94 -3.32
CA THR A 144 23.27 -5.98 -4.60
C THR A 144 22.85 -7.16 -5.49
N ASP A 145 22.09 -8.12 -4.96
CA ASP A 145 21.61 -9.26 -5.73
C ASP A 145 20.41 -8.89 -6.62
N LEU A 146 20.71 -8.40 -7.81
CA LEU A 146 19.70 -8.05 -8.82
C LEU A 146 19.07 -9.26 -9.51
N THR A 147 19.50 -10.49 -9.21
CA THR A 147 18.92 -11.69 -9.84
C THR A 147 17.45 -11.89 -9.46
N VAL A 148 17.03 -11.34 -8.32
CA VAL A 148 15.64 -11.35 -7.83
C VAL A 148 14.67 -10.61 -8.76
N LEU A 149 15.16 -9.71 -9.62
CA LEU A 149 14.34 -8.90 -10.52
C LEU A 149 14.12 -9.55 -11.89
N LYS A 150 14.87 -10.62 -12.19
CA LYS A 150 14.85 -11.27 -13.51
C LYS A 150 13.55 -12.02 -13.72
N ASP A 151 13.08 -11.99 -14.96
CA ASP A 151 11.93 -12.79 -15.37
C ASP A 151 12.29 -14.28 -15.42
N GLN A 152 11.29 -15.13 -15.24
CA GLN A 152 11.39 -16.58 -15.37
C GLN A 152 10.39 -17.09 -16.42
N SER A 153 10.40 -18.40 -16.67
CA SER A 153 9.49 -19.03 -17.63
C SER A 153 8.01 -18.98 -17.21
N VAL A 154 7.74 -18.75 -15.91
CA VAL A 154 6.39 -18.62 -15.36
C VAL A 154 6.19 -17.20 -14.82
N PRO A 155 4.94 -16.68 -14.81
CA PRO A 155 4.66 -15.40 -14.18
C PRO A 155 4.87 -15.45 -12.67
N LEU A 156 5.67 -14.52 -12.16
CA LEU A 156 6.05 -14.39 -10.77
C LEU A 156 5.65 -13.03 -10.19
N LEU A 157 5.48 -13.02 -8.87
CA LEU A 157 5.43 -11.81 -8.05
C LEU A 157 6.59 -11.87 -7.06
N SER A 158 7.47 -10.85 -7.11
CA SER A 158 8.56 -10.69 -6.14
C SER A 158 8.29 -9.49 -5.24
N LEU A 159 8.11 -9.72 -3.94
CA LEU A 159 7.98 -8.65 -2.94
C LEU A 159 9.30 -8.45 -2.20
N ILE A 160 9.76 -7.22 -2.10
CA ILE A 160 11.09 -6.86 -1.60
C ILE A 160 10.96 -5.83 -0.48
N THR A 161 11.57 -6.12 0.67
CA THR A 161 11.67 -5.18 1.79
C THR A 161 13.00 -5.33 2.54
N CYS A 162 13.32 -4.41 3.45
CA CYS A 162 14.49 -4.57 4.32
C CYS A 162 14.27 -5.73 5.30
N ASP A 163 15.28 -6.55 5.55
CA ASP A 163 15.17 -7.72 6.43
C ASP A 163 15.07 -7.35 7.92
N ILE A 164 15.50 -6.16 8.33
CA ILE A 164 15.44 -5.70 9.72
C ILE A 164 14.71 -4.35 9.79
N SER A 165 13.84 -4.20 10.79
CA SER A 165 13.08 -2.96 11.00
C SER A 165 13.95 -1.84 11.55
N GLY A 166 13.74 -0.62 11.04
CA GLY A 166 14.22 0.59 11.70
C GLY A 166 15.71 0.89 11.65
N ILE A 167 16.50 0.05 10.98
CA ILE A 167 17.93 0.24 10.73
C ILE A 167 18.23 0.12 9.24
N ASN A 168 19.27 0.81 8.78
CA ASN A 168 19.83 0.53 7.45
C ASN A 168 20.51 -0.83 7.50
N THR A 169 20.13 -1.69 6.56
CA THR A 169 20.63 -3.06 6.41
C THR A 169 20.99 -3.26 4.95
N ASP A 170 22.08 -3.99 4.72
CA ASP A 170 22.55 -4.32 3.38
C ASP A 170 21.83 -5.56 2.81
N ASN A 171 20.84 -6.09 3.55
CA ASN A 171 20.07 -7.26 3.17
C ASN A 171 18.61 -6.92 2.86
N ARG A 172 17.98 -7.78 2.08
CA ARG A 172 16.57 -7.70 1.70
C ARG A 172 15.88 -9.02 1.97
N PHE A 173 14.69 -8.93 2.55
CA PHE A 173 13.76 -10.06 2.62
C PHE A 173 12.93 -10.09 1.34
N ILE A 174 12.95 -11.24 0.68
CA ILE A 174 12.32 -11.48 -0.61
C ILE A 174 11.25 -12.54 -0.43
N VAL A 175 10.06 -12.25 -0.95
CA VAL A 175 8.95 -13.20 -1.09
C VAL A 175 8.73 -13.43 -2.57
N ILE A 176 8.70 -14.68 -2.99
CA ILE A 176 8.40 -15.08 -4.38
C ILE A 176 7.10 -15.87 -4.38
N GLY A 177 6.17 -15.46 -5.25
CA GLY A 177 4.95 -16.21 -5.52
C GLY A 177 4.75 -16.47 -7.00
N GLU A 178 4.17 -17.62 -7.32
CA GLU A 178 3.79 -18.02 -8.69
C GLU A 178 2.32 -17.70 -8.93
N LEU A 179 1.99 -17.22 -10.13
CA LEU A 179 0.60 -16.93 -10.53
C LEU A 179 -0.22 -18.22 -10.58
N VAL A 180 -1.32 -18.26 -9.83
CA VAL A 180 -2.24 -19.41 -9.78
C VAL A 180 -3.64 -19.10 -10.33
N ASP A 181 -4.03 -17.83 -10.41
CA ASP A 181 -5.31 -17.40 -10.99
C ASP A 181 -5.24 -15.99 -11.56
N GLU A 182 -5.96 -15.76 -12.66
CA GLU A 182 -6.22 -14.45 -13.25
C GLU A 182 -7.70 -14.35 -13.60
N SER A 183 -8.43 -13.55 -12.82
CA SER A 183 -9.89 -13.47 -12.91
C SER A 183 -10.38 -12.04 -12.96
N ASN A 184 -11.36 -11.76 -13.83
CA ASN A 184 -12.00 -10.44 -13.80
C ASN A 184 -12.67 -10.22 -12.43
N GLU A 185 -12.60 -9.01 -11.89
CA GLU A 185 -13.15 -8.67 -10.57
C GLU A 185 -14.68 -8.86 -10.50
N SER A 186 -15.40 -8.86 -11.63
CA SER A 186 -16.83 -9.17 -11.68
C SER A 186 -17.15 -10.67 -11.64
N THR A 187 -16.16 -11.53 -11.82
CA THR A 187 -16.33 -13.00 -11.82
C THR A 187 -16.75 -13.48 -10.43
N ASP A 188 -17.64 -14.47 -10.41
CA ASP A 188 -18.02 -15.18 -9.20
C ASP A 188 -17.17 -16.46 -9.08
N ASN A 189 -16.05 -16.35 -8.37
CA ASN A 189 -15.19 -17.47 -8.02
C ASN A 189 -14.59 -17.29 -6.63
N GLU A 190 -13.90 -18.32 -6.14
CA GLU A 190 -13.33 -18.36 -4.81
C GLU A 190 -12.29 -17.25 -4.57
N TYR A 191 -11.34 -17.06 -5.50
CA TYR A 191 -10.28 -16.06 -5.37
C TYR A 191 -10.82 -14.63 -5.32
N VAL A 192 -11.76 -14.29 -6.22
CA VAL A 192 -12.40 -12.98 -6.25
C VAL A 192 -13.25 -12.77 -5.00
N SER A 193 -13.96 -13.79 -4.54
CA SER A 193 -14.75 -13.74 -3.30
C SER A 193 -13.87 -13.49 -2.07
N GLN A 194 -12.74 -14.19 -1.97
CA GLN A 194 -11.75 -14.02 -0.91
C GLN A 194 -11.19 -12.59 -0.90
N PHE A 195 -10.77 -12.08 -2.07
CA PHE A 195 -10.25 -10.72 -2.22
C PHE A 195 -11.26 -9.67 -1.75
N LYS A 196 -12.49 -9.74 -2.27
CA LYS A 196 -13.57 -8.81 -1.92
C LYS A 196 -13.90 -8.85 -0.44
N HIS A 197 -13.94 -10.05 0.14
CA HIS A 197 -14.21 -10.23 1.56
C HIS A 197 -13.12 -9.57 2.42
N GLN A 198 -11.84 -9.83 2.13
CA GLN A 198 -10.72 -9.19 2.82
C GLN A 198 -10.80 -7.66 2.72
N VAL A 199 -10.96 -7.15 1.50
CA VAL A 199 -11.11 -5.73 1.21
C VAL A 199 -12.23 -5.10 2.05
N ASN A 200 -13.39 -5.74 2.10
CA ASN A 200 -14.55 -5.24 2.84
C ASN A 200 -14.36 -5.31 4.36
N GLN A 201 -13.67 -6.33 4.87
CA GLN A 201 -13.33 -6.40 6.29
C GLN A 201 -12.40 -5.25 6.70
N ILE A 202 -11.32 -5.03 5.95
CA ILE A 202 -10.37 -3.94 6.22
C ILE A 202 -11.09 -2.59 6.16
N LYS A 203 -11.92 -2.33 5.14
CA LYS A 203 -12.76 -1.12 5.06
C LYS A 203 -13.59 -0.90 6.32
N LYS A 204 -14.23 -1.96 6.81
CA LYS A 204 -15.11 -1.89 7.98
C LYS A 204 -14.32 -1.59 9.25
N GLU A 205 -13.15 -2.20 9.42
CA GLU A 205 -12.24 -1.94 10.54
C GLU A 205 -11.72 -0.49 10.52
N GLU A 206 -11.29 0.02 9.35
CA GLU A 206 -10.87 1.41 9.19
C GLU A 206 -12.00 2.40 9.49
N ALA A 207 -13.21 2.12 9.02
CA ALA A 207 -14.39 2.95 9.28
C ALA A 207 -14.75 2.95 10.78
N ALA A 208 -14.81 1.79 11.42
CA ALA A 208 -15.13 1.66 12.84
C ALA A 208 -14.13 2.43 13.72
N THR A 209 -12.84 2.35 13.40
CA THR A 209 -11.77 3.09 14.09
C THR A 209 -11.98 4.60 13.96
N LYS A 210 -12.34 5.08 12.76
CA LYS A 210 -12.62 6.49 12.51
C LYS A 210 -13.84 6.99 13.31
N TYR A 211 -14.93 6.23 13.33
CA TYR A 211 -16.14 6.59 14.10
C TYR A 211 -15.85 6.63 15.61
N CYS A 212 -15.13 5.64 16.14
CA CYS A 212 -14.78 5.60 17.56
C CYS A 212 -13.93 6.80 17.98
N PHE A 213 -12.96 7.19 17.14
CA PHE A 213 -12.13 8.37 17.38
C PHE A 213 -12.94 9.68 17.36
N HIS A 214 -13.81 9.87 16.36
CA HIS A 214 -14.66 11.07 16.29
C HIS A 214 -15.63 11.15 17.47
N PHE A 215 -16.22 10.02 17.85
CA PHE A 215 -17.11 9.95 19.02
C PHE A 215 -16.39 10.33 20.32
N TRP A 216 -15.15 9.86 20.51
CA TRP A 216 -14.33 10.21 21.68
C TRP A 216 -13.96 11.70 21.71
N LEU A 217 -13.60 12.28 20.56
CA LEU A 217 -13.36 13.73 20.45
C LEU A 217 -14.59 14.56 20.80
N ILE A 218 -15.79 14.13 20.37
CA ILE A 218 -17.05 14.79 20.72
C ILE A 218 -17.29 14.73 22.23
N ILE A 219 -17.04 13.58 22.87
CA ILE A 219 -17.16 13.45 24.34
C ILE A 219 -16.23 14.43 25.06
N ILE A 220 -14.96 14.52 24.66
CA ILE A 220 -13.99 15.45 25.27
C ILE A 220 -14.43 16.89 25.10
N PHE A 221 -14.90 17.25 23.90
CA PHE A 221 -15.39 18.59 23.62
C PHE A 221 -16.59 18.95 24.51
N VAL A 222 -17.57 18.06 24.63
CA VAL A 222 -18.75 18.26 25.49
C VAL A 222 -18.34 18.40 26.96
N LEU A 223 -17.46 17.54 27.46
CA LEU A 223 -16.97 17.62 28.84
C LEU A 223 -16.20 18.93 29.11
N SER A 224 -15.38 19.37 28.16
CA SER A 224 -14.68 20.66 28.24
C SER A 224 -15.65 21.83 28.32
N LEU A 225 -16.70 21.81 27.51
CA LEU A 225 -17.73 22.86 27.46
C LEU A 225 -18.55 22.90 28.76
N VAL A 226 -18.91 21.74 29.30
CA VAL A 226 -19.58 21.63 30.62
C VAL A 226 -18.69 22.19 31.74
N MET A 227 -17.39 21.86 31.73
CA MET A 227 -16.42 22.37 32.70
C MET A 227 -16.28 23.89 32.62
N GLN A 228 -16.20 24.47 31.41
CA GLN A 228 -16.16 25.92 31.22
C GLN A 228 -17.43 26.60 31.78
N ILE A 229 -18.62 26.04 31.54
CA ILE A 229 -19.87 26.57 32.08
C ILE A 229 -19.88 26.51 33.62
N LEU A 230 -19.39 25.41 34.21
CA LEU A 230 -19.28 25.27 35.67
C LEU A 230 -18.33 26.31 36.28
N LEU A 231 -17.16 26.54 35.65
CA LEU A 231 -16.20 27.55 36.10
C LEU A 231 -16.78 28.97 36.03
N ILE A 232 -17.52 29.30 34.97
CA ILE A 232 -18.21 30.60 34.84
C ILE A 232 -19.29 30.77 35.90
N LYS A 233 -20.03 29.71 36.26
CA LYS A 233 -21.02 29.75 37.35
C LYS A 233 -20.36 29.95 38.71
N LEU A 234 -19.25 29.25 38.97
CA LEU A 234 -18.49 29.38 40.22
C LEU A 234 -17.90 30.78 40.39
N SER A 235 -17.31 31.37 39.34
CA SER A 235 -16.73 32.71 39.42
C SER A 235 -17.80 33.80 39.67
N ARG A 236 -19.00 33.65 39.07
CA ARG A 236 -20.13 34.56 39.32
C ARG A 236 -20.68 34.49 40.74
N ASN A 237 -20.63 33.32 41.38
CA ASN A 237 -21.09 33.17 42.77
C ASN A 237 -20.11 33.74 43.80
N GLN A 238 -18.82 33.87 43.47
CA GLN A 238 -17.80 34.47 44.36
C GLN A 238 -17.79 36.01 44.32
N LEU A 239 -18.50 36.63 43.36
CA LEU A 239 -18.59 38.08 43.17
C LEU A 239 -19.90 38.69 43.73
N LYS A 240 -20.73 37.88 44.40
CA LYS A 240 -21.94 38.32 45.12
C LYS A 240 -21.73 38.15 46.62
#